data_AF-A0A7X1M6X2-F1
#
_entry.id   AF-A0A7X1M6X2-F1
#
_cell.length_a   1.000
_cell.length_b   1.000
_cell.length_c   1.000
_cell.angle_alpha   90.00
_cell.angle_beta   90.00
_cell.angle_gamma   90.00
#
_symmetry.space_group_name_H-M   'P 1'
#
loop_
_entity.id
_entity.type
_entity.pdbx_description
1 polymer ?
#
loop_
_entity_poly.entity_id
_entity_poly.type
_entity_poly.pdbx_seq_one_letter_code
_entity_poly.pdbx_strand_id
1 'polypeptide(L)'
;MRGYKQVAWVRFIPLLFAVVGMPLVLKMVPPNPFYGVRTETTLASASVWYKANFWAGLVAVVLGLFAAGANAAIHRSASIPDNMKMLTTVSATVVVAGAMAVAGIIAS
;
A
#
# COMPACT_ATOMS: atom_id res chain seq x y z
N MET A 1 5.21 28.88 -9.39
CA MET A 1 4.40 27.68 -9.09
C MET A 1 4.40 26.68 -10.27
N ARG A 2 5.58 26.30 -10.80
CA ARG A 2 5.71 25.47 -12.02
C ARG A 2 6.03 23.99 -11.72
N GLY A 3 6.28 23.65 -10.45
CA GLY A 3 6.68 22.31 -10.01
C GLY A 3 5.53 21.32 -9.70
N TYR A 4 4.36 21.78 -9.23
CA TYR A 4 3.29 20.86 -8.81
C TYR A 4 2.73 20.00 -9.97
N LYS A 5 2.51 20.60 -11.14
CA LYS A 5 2.03 19.86 -12.33
C LYS A 5 3.01 18.79 -12.82
N GLN A 6 4.31 18.95 -12.57
CA GLN A 6 5.35 17.98 -12.93
C GLN A 6 5.32 16.71 -12.05
N VAL A 7 4.77 16.82 -10.83
CA VAL A 7 4.68 15.69 -9.87
C VAL A 7 3.27 15.14 -9.74
N ALA A 8 2.37 15.46 -10.67
CA ALA A 8 0.98 15.00 -10.64
C ALA A 8 0.85 13.46 -10.67
N TRP A 9 1.86 12.74 -11.16
CA TRP A 9 1.91 11.28 -11.17
C TRP A 9 2.03 10.67 -9.77
N VAL A 10 2.54 11.42 -8.78
CA VAL A 10 2.74 10.97 -7.38
C VAL A 10 1.42 10.51 -6.74
N ARG A 11 0.28 11.03 -7.20
CA ARG A 11 -1.06 10.63 -6.73
C ARG A 11 -1.37 9.14 -6.93
N PHE A 12 -0.66 8.48 -7.85
CA PHE A 12 -0.83 7.07 -8.18
C PHE A 12 0.18 6.15 -7.50
N ILE A 13 1.19 6.67 -6.79
CA ILE A 13 2.15 5.84 -6.02
C ILE A 13 1.45 4.81 -5.12
N PRO A 14 0.31 5.11 -4.45
CA PRO A 14 -0.35 4.11 -3.63
C PRO A 14 -0.80 2.85 -4.39
N LEU A 15 -0.94 2.90 -5.72
CA LEU A 15 -1.23 1.72 -6.53
C LEU A 15 -0.10 0.67 -6.47
N LEU A 16 1.13 1.09 -6.20
CA LEU A 16 2.25 0.16 -6.02
C LEU A 16 1.98 -0.82 -4.86
N PHE A 17 1.33 -0.35 -3.78
CA PHE A 17 0.94 -1.22 -2.66
C PHE A 17 -0.08 -2.27 -3.08
N ALA A 18 -1.02 -1.92 -3.95
CA ALA A 18 -1.98 -2.88 -4.47
C ALA A 18 -1.33 -3.90 -5.43
N VAL A 19 -0.40 -3.44 -6.26
CA VAL A 19 0.37 -4.33 -7.15
C VAL A 19 1.20 -5.33 -6.35
N VAL A 20 1.89 -4.90 -5.29
CA VAL A 20 2.68 -5.83 -4.45
C VAL A 20 1.79 -6.66 -3.51
N GLY A 21 0.64 -6.15 -3.08
CA GLY A 21 -0.30 -6.93 -2.27
C GLY A 21 -0.97 -8.08 -3.03
N MET A 22 -1.23 -7.90 -4.33
CA MET A 22 -1.97 -8.84 -5.17
C MET A 22 -1.41 -10.28 -5.17
N PRO A 23 -0.12 -10.52 -5.43
CA PRO A 23 0.45 -11.87 -5.38
C PRO A 23 0.27 -12.59 -4.04
N LEU A 24 0.21 -11.84 -2.93
CA LEU A 24 0.00 -12.40 -1.60
C LEU A 24 -1.47 -12.82 -1.38
N VAL A 25 -2.42 -11.96 -1.77
CA VAL A 25 -3.87 -12.26 -1.70
C VAL A 25 -4.21 -13.48 -2.58
N LEU A 26 -3.60 -13.55 -3.76
CA LEU A 26 -3.79 -14.65 -4.70
C LEU A 26 -3.00 -15.92 -4.32
N LYS A 27 -2.25 -15.90 -3.20
CA LYS A 27 -1.42 -17.00 -2.72
C LYS A 27 -0.44 -17.54 -3.78
N MET A 28 0.05 -16.66 -4.64
CA MET A 28 0.96 -17.01 -5.75
C MET A 28 2.42 -17.16 -5.28
N VAL A 29 2.75 -16.60 -4.11
CA VAL A 29 4.12 -16.51 -3.62
C VAL A 29 4.33 -17.57 -2.53
N PRO A 30 5.20 -18.58 -2.74
CA PRO A 30 5.56 -19.54 -1.70
C PRO A 30 6.44 -18.90 -0.61
N PRO A 31 6.60 -19.56 0.56
CA PRO A 31 7.51 -19.12 1.62
C PRO A 31 8.91 -18.79 1.09
N ASN A 32 9.38 -17.58 1.37
CA ASN A 32 10.67 -17.08 0.90
C ASN A 32 11.23 -15.97 1.81
N PRO A 33 12.54 -15.71 1.80
CA PRO A 33 13.16 -14.75 2.71
C PRO A 33 13.09 -13.28 2.24
N PHE A 34 12.49 -12.97 1.08
CA PHE A 34 12.57 -11.63 0.46
C PHE A 34 11.24 -10.88 0.39
N TYR A 35 10.11 -11.59 0.34
CA TYR A 35 8.81 -11.03 0.01
C TYR A 35 7.76 -11.36 1.06
N GLY A 36 6.85 -10.42 1.33
CA GLY A 36 5.79 -10.61 2.31
C GLY A 36 6.23 -10.47 3.77
N VAL A 37 5.35 -10.91 4.68
CA VAL A 37 5.57 -10.98 6.13
C VAL A 37 6.45 -12.19 6.42
N ARG A 38 7.61 -11.94 7.03
CA ARG A 38 8.70 -12.91 7.19
C ARG A 38 9.14 -12.95 8.64
N THR A 39 8.43 -13.76 9.41
CA THR A 39 8.79 -14.15 10.77
C THR A 39 9.15 -15.62 10.81
N GLU A 40 9.81 -16.05 11.89
CA GLU A 40 10.15 -17.46 12.12
C GLU A 40 8.91 -18.37 11.97
N THR A 41 7.76 -17.93 12.49
CA THR A 41 6.47 -18.63 12.40
C THR A 41 5.98 -18.78 10.96
N THR A 42 6.00 -17.70 10.17
CA THR A 42 5.56 -17.73 8.76
C THR A 42 6.49 -18.54 7.88
N LEU A 43 7.80 -18.55 8.15
CA LEU A 43 8.78 -19.31 7.36
C LEU A 43 8.79 -20.80 7.72
N ALA A 44 8.44 -21.16 8.96
CA ALA A 44 8.38 -22.54 9.42
C ALA A 44 7.14 -23.31 8.92
N SER A 45 6.08 -22.62 8.49
CA SER A 45 4.82 -23.25 8.08
C SER A 45 4.15 -22.57 6.89
N ALA A 46 3.95 -23.33 5.80
CA ALA A 46 3.28 -22.83 4.60
C ALA A 46 1.82 -22.41 4.87
N SER A 47 1.12 -23.06 5.80
CA SER A 47 -0.26 -22.68 6.14
C SER A 47 -0.30 -21.33 6.87
N VAL A 48 0.64 -21.10 7.79
CA VAL A 48 0.82 -19.82 8.49
C VAL A 48 1.25 -18.74 7.50
N TRP A 49 2.21 -19.04 6.61
CA TRP A 49 2.65 -18.15 5.54
C TRP A 49 1.49 -17.59 4.73
N TYR A 50 0.66 -18.47 4.15
CA TYR A 50 -0.42 -18.03 3.27
C TYR A 50 -1.53 -17.31 4.04
N LYS A 51 -1.78 -17.66 5.32
CA LYS A 51 -2.76 -16.95 6.15
C LYS A 51 -2.28 -15.54 6.48
N ALA A 52 -1.05 -15.40 6.97
CA ALA A 52 -0.46 -14.13 7.35
C ALA A 52 -0.35 -13.18 6.14
N ASN A 53 0.22 -13.69 5.05
CA ASN A 53 0.43 -12.90 3.84
C ASN A 53 -0.86 -12.56 3.11
N PHE A 54 -1.89 -13.41 3.18
CA PHE A 54 -3.21 -13.04 2.66
C PHE A 54 -3.74 -11.77 3.31
N TRP A 55 -3.71 -11.67 4.65
CA TRP A 55 -4.22 -10.50 5.35
C TRP A 55 -3.35 -9.26 5.13
N ALA A 56 -2.02 -9.40 5.19
CA ALA A 56 -1.10 -8.31 4.90
C ALA A 56 -1.26 -7.79 3.45
N GLY A 57 -1.39 -8.71 2.49
CA GLY A 57 -1.66 -8.41 1.09
C GLY A 57 -3.02 -7.73 0.90
N LEU A 58 -4.06 -8.18 1.60
CA LEU A 58 -5.40 -7.61 1.50
C LEU A 58 -5.42 -6.16 1.99
N VAL A 59 -4.77 -5.88 3.13
CA VAL A 59 -4.60 -4.52 3.64
C VAL A 59 -3.88 -3.64 2.61
N ALA A 60 -2.79 -4.14 2.02
CA ALA A 60 -2.03 -3.42 1.00
C ALA A 60 -2.88 -3.09 -0.24
N VAL A 61 -3.67 -4.05 -0.73
CA VAL A 61 -4.58 -3.87 -1.88
C VAL A 61 -5.67 -2.86 -1.58
N VAL A 62 -6.41 -3.05 -0.49
CA VAL A 62 -7.55 -2.19 -0.17
C VAL A 62 -7.10 -0.75 0.08
N LEU A 63 -6.07 -0.56 0.91
CA LEU A 63 -5.60 0.77 1.25
C LEU A 63 -4.87 1.45 0.08
N GLY A 64 -4.11 0.71 -0.72
CA GLY A 64 -3.45 1.25 -1.91
C GLY A 64 -4.46 1.77 -2.95
N LEU A 65 -5.50 0.99 -3.24
CA LEU A 65 -6.58 1.40 -4.15
C LEU A 65 -7.37 2.58 -3.59
N PHE A 66 -7.74 2.54 -2.31
CA PHE A 66 -8.48 3.61 -1.66
C PHE A 66 -7.71 4.93 -1.67
N ALA A 67 -6.42 4.91 -1.27
CA ALA A 67 -5.57 6.09 -1.25
C ALA A 67 -5.37 6.67 -2.66
N ALA A 68 -5.16 5.84 -3.68
CA ALA A 68 -5.05 6.30 -5.07
C ALA A 68 -6.36 6.95 -5.56
N GLY A 69 -7.51 6.37 -5.24
CA GLY A 69 -8.83 6.92 -5.55
C GLY A 69 -9.09 8.26 -4.86
N ALA A 70 -8.80 8.34 -3.55
CA ALA A 70 -8.92 9.57 -2.77
C ALA A 70 -8.01 10.68 -3.33
N ASN A 71 -6.75 10.37 -3.62
CA ASN A 71 -5.82 11.32 -4.23
C ASN A 71 -6.29 11.80 -5.61
N ALA A 72 -6.85 10.91 -6.43
CA ALA A 72 -7.41 11.27 -7.73
C ALA A 72 -8.61 12.22 -7.59
N ALA A 73 -9.50 12.00 -6.60
CA ALA A 73 -10.62 12.88 -6.30
C ALA A 73 -10.15 14.27 -5.82
N ILE A 74 -9.17 14.30 -4.91
CA ILE A 74 -8.59 15.55 -4.38
C ILE A 74 -7.92 16.36 -5.51
N HIS A 75 -7.17 15.71 -6.40
CA HIS A 75 -6.49 16.38 -7.50
C HIS A 75 -7.45 16.92 -8.57
N ARG A 76 -8.68 16.39 -8.66
CA ARG A 76 -9.74 16.93 -9.52
C ARG A 76 -10.40 18.19 -8.93
N SER A 77 -10.27 18.41 -7.62
CA SER A 77 -10.88 19.58 -6.98
C SER A 77 -10.18 20.88 -7.39
N ALA A 78 -10.94 21.84 -7.91
CA ALA A 78 -10.46 23.19 -8.22
C ALA A 78 -10.34 24.08 -6.97
N SER A 79 -11.03 23.74 -5.87
CA SER A 79 -11.06 24.55 -4.64
C SER A 79 -9.87 24.31 -3.73
N ILE A 80 -9.16 23.19 -3.88
CA ILE A 80 -8.03 22.83 -3.02
C ILE A 80 -6.73 23.39 -3.60
N PRO A 81 -5.95 24.18 -2.84
CA PRO A 81 -4.64 24.66 -3.26
C PRO A 81 -3.63 23.53 -3.52
N ASP A 82 -2.72 23.74 -4.46
CA ASP A 82 -1.75 22.72 -4.92
C ASP A 82 -0.84 22.19 -3.80
N ASN A 83 -0.43 23.03 -2.86
CA ASN A 83 0.38 22.62 -1.70
C ASN A 83 -0.37 21.67 -0.76
N MET A 84 -1.68 21.88 -0.57
CA MET A 84 -2.53 20.97 0.21
C MET A 84 -2.72 19.64 -0.50
N LYS A 85 -2.92 19.64 -1.82
CA LYS A 85 -3.02 18.40 -2.62
C LYS A 85 -1.76 17.56 -2.52
N MET A 86 -0.59 18.20 -2.59
CA MET A 86 0.70 17.53 -2.45
C MET A 86 0.87 16.94 -1.04
N LEU A 87 0.60 17.73 0.01
CA LEU A 87 0.68 17.27 1.39
C LEU A 87 -0.23 16.05 1.63
N THR A 88 -1.50 16.11 1.22
CA THR A 88 -2.43 14.98 1.41
C THR A 88 -2.00 13.73 0.64
N THR A 89 -1.43 13.89 -0.55
CA THR A 89 -0.91 12.75 -1.33
C THR A 89 0.22 12.04 -0.61
N VAL A 90 1.18 12.79 -0.07
CA VAL A 90 2.32 12.24 0.69
C VAL A 90 1.82 11.59 1.98
N SER A 91 0.97 12.28 2.75
CA SER A 91 0.40 11.76 3.98
C SER A 91 -0.37 10.46 3.76
N ALA A 92 -1.23 10.39 2.74
CA ALA A 92 -1.97 9.17 2.40
C ALA A 92 -1.02 8.00 2.10
N THR A 93 0.04 8.25 1.33
CA THR A 93 1.04 7.22 0.99
C THR A 93 1.76 6.69 2.24
N VAL A 94 2.15 7.58 3.15
CA VAL A 94 2.80 7.21 4.43
C VAL A 94 1.84 6.42 5.32
N VAL A 95 0.56 6.79 5.38
CA VAL A 95 -0.46 6.07 6.15
C VAL A 95 -0.64 4.64 5.64
N VAL A 96 -0.69 4.43 4.31
CA VAL A 96 -0.78 3.06 3.74
C VAL A 96 0.45 2.23 4.14
N ALA A 97 1.65 2.79 4.02
CA ALA A 97 2.88 2.10 4.41
C ALA A 97 2.89 1.73 5.90
N GLY A 98 2.49 2.66 6.77
CA GLY A 98 2.39 2.42 8.21
C GLY A 98 1.36 1.34 8.56
N ALA A 99 0.18 1.38 7.92
CA ALA A 99 -0.86 0.37 8.12
C ALA A 99 -0.40 -1.03 7.69
N MET A 100 0.40 -1.14 6.62
CA MET A 100 0.99 -2.41 6.20
C MET A 100 2.00 -2.95 7.20
N ALA A 101 2.83 -2.09 7.81
CA ALA A 101 3.76 -2.50 8.85
C ALA A 101 3.00 -3.07 10.06
N VAL A 102 1.94 -2.38 10.51
CA VAL A 102 1.07 -2.85 11.60
C VAL A 102 0.37 -4.16 11.24
N ALA A 103 -0.21 -4.26 10.04
CA ALA A 103 -0.85 -5.49 9.56
C ALA A 103 0.14 -6.65 9.49
N GLY A 104 1.37 -6.40 9.08
CA GLY A 104 2.43 -7.40 9.07
C GLY A 104 2.72 -7.95 10.47
N ILE A 105 2.83 -7.06 11.46
CA ILE A 105 3.05 -7.44 12.88
C ILE A 105 1.87 -8.24 13.43
N ILE A 106 0.63 -7.84 13.14
CA ILE A 106 -0.58 -8.53 13.63
C ILE A 106 -0.76 -9.90 12.96
N ALA A 107 -0.32 -10.03 11.71
CA ALA A 107 -0.48 -11.24 10.92
C ALA A 107 0.57 -12.32 11.22
N SER A 108 1.70 -11.96 11.84
CA SER A 108 2.85 -12.83 12.11
C SER A 108 2.81 -13.60 13.42
#